data_AF-A0A259T8J7-F1
#
_entry.id   AF-A0A259T8J7-F1
#
_cell.length_a   1.000
_cell.length_b   1.000
_cell.length_c   1.000
_cell.angle_alpha   90.00
_cell.angle_beta   90.00
_cell.angle_gamma   90.00
#
_symmetry.space_group_name_H-M   'P 1'
#
loop_
_entity.id
_entity.type
_entity.pdbx_description
1 polymer ?
#
loop_
_entity_poly.entity_id
_entity_poly.type
_entity_poly.pdbx_seq_one_letter_code
_entity_poly.pdbx_strand_id
1 'polypeptide(L)'
;MKKTATAATAAALMIALTLQTGAGAVHAAAAQSTASKPAISAAVSAKTKHANAIYNHMMELLKKPAKQAEALAYMEKNIYQVTPYQAMLMALKMENAENANLETWNQKFYKDNVQRSLMKLMKQGDDLTSLINKTSDKNLKALFKGARDSGYRLETSEGMYYLVLDYPRFQKVRPYVTNDIKSYIDIMTAETKNRFANDAALSISMTEVIKRAQTQEAFVKSYPKSNRVTQVKALYQLYLSVSMNGLNNTPMFDYDSKKIDPKAKAALEAAVSKGNPVTSGYLKRIKGFLDVVNKNNDTLTPEVRAYINSALK
;
A
#
# COMPACT_ATOMS: atom_id res chain seq x y z
N MET A 1 43.04 31.25 10.61
CA MET A 1 43.24 31.01 12.06
C MET A 1 42.21 31.81 12.85
N LYS A 2 41.69 31.20 13.92
CA LYS A 2 40.85 31.72 15.02
C LYS A 2 39.37 32.08 14.72
N LYS A 3 38.52 31.18 15.23
CA LYS A 3 37.12 31.36 15.62
C LYS A 3 37.00 32.36 16.77
N THR A 4 35.85 33.04 16.86
CA THR A 4 35.06 33.13 18.11
C THR A 4 33.59 33.36 17.76
N ALA A 5 32.73 32.70 18.52
CA ALA A 5 31.28 32.70 18.44
C ALA A 5 30.69 33.74 19.39
N THR A 6 29.48 34.23 19.12
CA THR A 6 28.42 34.30 20.15
C THR A 6 27.05 34.48 19.50
N ALA A 7 26.07 33.79 20.08
CA ALA A 7 24.66 33.85 19.77
C ALA A 7 24.01 35.10 20.41
N ALA A 8 22.87 35.54 19.88
CA ALA A 8 21.58 35.48 20.59
C ALA A 8 20.49 36.36 19.95
N THR A 9 19.26 35.86 20.15
CA THR A 9 18.01 36.58 20.38
C THR A 9 17.18 37.16 19.23
N ALA A 10 15.93 36.69 19.25
CA ALA A 10 14.78 37.08 18.49
C ALA A 10 14.27 38.49 18.80
N ALA A 11 13.56 39.09 17.85
CA ALA A 11 12.43 39.96 18.14
C ALA A 11 11.49 40.03 16.92
N ALA A 12 10.22 39.81 17.19
CA ALA A 12 9.10 39.98 16.28
C ALA A 12 8.87 41.47 15.96
N LEU A 13 8.34 41.77 14.78
CA LEU A 13 7.69 43.05 14.49
C LEU A 13 6.23 42.81 14.14
N MET A 14 5.36 43.29 15.03
CA MET A 14 3.94 43.50 14.78
C MET A 14 3.77 44.71 13.86
N ILE A 15 2.81 44.64 12.94
CA ILE A 15 2.19 45.83 12.37
C ILE A 15 0.73 45.82 12.81
N ALA A 16 0.42 46.74 13.72
CA ALA A 16 -0.92 47.23 13.97
C ALA A 16 -1.22 48.33 12.95
N LEU A 17 -2.43 48.31 12.39
CA LEU A 17 -3.06 49.52 11.87
C LEU A 17 -4.33 49.79 12.66
N THR A 18 -4.41 51.04 13.09
CA THR A 18 -5.43 51.69 13.91
C THR A 18 -6.45 52.42 13.03
N LEU A 19 -7.46 52.97 13.73
CA LEU A 19 -8.43 54.02 13.37
C LEU A 19 -9.78 53.46 12.86
N GLN A 20 -10.94 53.89 13.35
CA GLN A 20 -11.27 55.16 14.00
C GLN A 20 -12.60 55.09 14.79
N THR A 21 -12.59 55.81 15.91
CA THR A 21 -13.64 56.52 16.66
C THR A 21 -15.12 56.41 16.27
N GLY A 22 -15.95 56.16 17.29
CA GLY A 22 -17.36 56.55 17.35
C GLY A 22 -17.93 56.29 18.75
N ALA A 23 -18.10 57.35 19.54
CA ALA A 23 -18.69 57.30 20.88
C ALA A 23 -20.22 57.38 20.80
N GLY A 24 -20.90 56.46 21.49
CA GLY A 24 -22.33 56.49 21.75
C GLY A 24 -22.62 55.57 22.93
N ALA A 25 -22.82 56.16 24.11
CA ALA A 25 -23.13 55.44 25.33
C ALA A 25 -24.62 55.07 25.37
N VAL A 26 -24.92 53.77 25.55
CA VAL A 26 -26.18 53.30 26.14
C VAL A 26 -25.89 51.99 26.88
N HIS A 27 -26.30 51.95 28.15
CA HIS A 27 -26.18 50.81 29.05
C HIS A 27 -26.80 49.52 28.48
N ALA A 28 -26.06 48.41 28.52
CA ALA A 28 -26.61 47.08 28.81
C ALA A 28 -25.52 46.03 29.06
N ALA A 29 -25.73 45.29 30.16
CA ALA A 29 -25.21 43.95 30.45
C ALA A 29 -23.67 43.75 30.54
N ALA A 30 -23.20 43.65 31.78
CA ALA A 30 -22.01 42.89 32.11
C ALA A 30 -22.18 41.42 31.67
N ALA A 31 -21.67 41.09 30.49
CA ALA A 31 -21.38 39.70 30.15
C ALA A 31 -19.99 39.37 30.72
N GLN A 32 -19.99 38.67 31.85
CA GLN A 32 -18.80 38.01 32.38
C GLN A 32 -18.18 37.15 31.27
N SER A 33 -16.97 37.50 30.83
CA SER A 33 -16.13 36.59 30.05
C SER A 33 -15.57 35.53 31.01
N THR A 34 -16.37 34.53 31.34
CA THR A 34 -15.86 33.37 32.08
C THR A 34 -14.91 32.59 31.18
N ALA A 35 -13.65 32.57 31.60
CA ALA A 35 -12.54 31.86 30.99
C ALA A 35 -12.85 30.39 30.69
N SER A 36 -12.96 30.02 29.41
CA SER A 36 -13.06 28.62 28.93
C SER A 36 -11.69 27.99 28.61
N LYS A 37 -10.59 28.69 28.89
CA LYS A 37 -9.22 28.33 28.48
C LYS A 37 -8.58 27.12 29.22
N PRO A 38 -8.83 26.83 30.52
CA PRO A 38 -8.18 25.71 31.21
C PRO A 38 -8.82 24.34 30.92
N ALA A 39 -10.13 24.27 30.66
CA ALA A 39 -10.82 23.00 30.39
C ALA A 39 -10.46 22.42 29.01
N ILE A 40 -10.32 23.29 27.99
CA ILE A 40 -9.93 22.90 26.64
C ILE A 40 -8.48 22.36 26.63
N SER A 41 -7.55 22.97 27.36
CA SER A 41 -6.16 22.50 27.42
C SER A 41 -6.01 21.17 28.17
N ALA A 42 -6.77 20.96 29.25
CA ALA A 42 -6.80 19.70 29.98
C ALA A 42 -7.37 18.55 29.13
N ALA A 43 -8.45 18.80 28.37
CA ALA A 43 -9.04 17.81 27.48
C ALA A 43 -8.11 17.42 26.31
N VAL A 44 -7.41 18.38 25.71
CA VAL A 44 -6.39 18.13 24.66
C VAL A 44 -5.22 17.32 25.22
N SER A 45 -4.77 17.62 26.45
CA SER A 45 -3.73 16.86 27.15
C SER A 45 -4.17 15.41 27.43
N ALA A 46 -5.40 15.20 27.91
CA ALA A 46 -5.95 13.87 28.18
C ALA A 46 -6.08 13.03 26.89
N LYS A 47 -6.60 13.61 25.79
CA LYS A 47 -6.69 12.95 24.48
C LYS A 47 -5.31 12.53 23.95
N THR A 48 -4.31 13.38 24.12
CA THR A 48 -2.93 13.09 23.70
C THR A 48 -2.32 11.95 24.52
N LYS A 49 -2.51 11.97 25.86
CA LYS A 49 -2.06 10.87 26.74
C LYS A 49 -2.70 9.54 26.37
N HIS A 50 -4.02 9.55 26.09
CA HIS A 50 -4.76 8.36 25.68
C HIS A 50 -4.27 7.78 24.35
N ALA A 51 -4.10 8.63 23.33
CA ALA A 51 -3.55 8.23 22.04
C ALA A 51 -2.13 7.62 22.18
N ASN A 52 -1.28 8.23 23.01
CA ASN A 52 0.06 7.70 23.29
C ASN A 52 0.03 6.35 24.01
N ALA A 53 -0.88 6.16 24.96
CA ALA A 53 -1.05 4.89 25.66
C ALA A 53 -1.45 3.76 24.69
N ILE A 54 -2.38 4.03 23.77
CA ILE A 54 -2.79 3.07 22.72
C ILE A 54 -1.61 2.71 21.83
N TYR A 55 -0.90 3.72 21.30
CA TYR A 55 0.26 3.50 20.46
C TYR A 55 1.33 2.66 21.17
N ASN A 56 1.71 3.05 22.39
CA ASN A 56 2.75 2.36 23.16
C ASN A 56 2.35 0.92 23.47
N HIS A 57 1.09 0.67 23.87
CA HIS A 57 0.62 -0.68 24.15
C HIS A 57 0.73 -1.59 22.92
N MET A 58 0.35 -1.11 21.74
CA MET A 58 0.53 -1.88 20.50
C MET A 58 2.01 -2.17 20.22
N MET A 59 2.90 -1.20 20.44
CA MET A 59 4.34 -1.42 20.26
C MET A 59 4.88 -2.49 21.21
N GLU A 60 4.39 -2.55 22.47
CA GLU A 60 4.76 -3.60 23.42
C GLU A 60 4.28 -5.00 22.97
N LEU A 61 3.06 -5.10 22.42
CA LEU A 61 2.56 -6.36 21.87
C LEU A 61 3.43 -6.84 20.70
N LEU A 62 3.83 -5.94 19.80
CA LEU A 62 4.66 -6.26 18.64
C LEU A 62 6.09 -6.70 18.98
N LYS A 63 6.58 -6.48 20.20
CA LYS A 63 7.88 -7.04 20.64
C LYS A 63 7.89 -8.56 20.71
N LYS A 64 6.71 -9.20 20.76
CA LYS A 64 6.56 -10.65 20.91
C LYS A 64 5.86 -11.23 19.68
N PRO A 65 6.53 -12.02 18.82
CA PRO A 65 5.89 -12.62 17.64
C PRO A 65 4.60 -13.40 17.95
N ALA A 66 4.57 -14.11 19.09
CA ALA A 66 3.39 -14.85 19.56
C ALA A 66 2.17 -13.96 19.88
N LYS A 67 2.35 -12.64 19.99
CA LYS A 67 1.30 -11.65 20.27
C LYS A 67 0.82 -10.91 19.02
N GLN A 68 1.26 -11.29 17.82
CA GLN A 68 0.84 -10.63 16.57
C GLN A 68 -0.68 -10.56 16.40
N ALA A 69 -1.40 -11.68 16.61
CA ALA A 69 -2.86 -11.69 16.50
C ALA A 69 -3.55 -10.75 17.50
N GLU A 70 -3.01 -10.65 18.72
CA GLU A 70 -3.50 -9.73 19.74
C GLU A 70 -3.22 -8.27 19.35
N ALA A 71 -2.00 -7.98 18.90
CA ALA A 71 -1.62 -6.66 18.39
C ALA A 71 -2.51 -6.23 17.22
N LEU A 72 -2.90 -7.18 16.37
CA LEU A 72 -3.73 -6.93 15.21
C LEU A 72 -5.16 -6.55 15.59
N ALA A 73 -5.79 -7.39 16.42
CA ALA A 73 -7.11 -7.10 16.95
C ALA A 73 -7.13 -5.78 17.74
N TYR A 74 -6.06 -5.51 18.51
CA TYR A 74 -5.91 -4.27 19.25
C TYR A 74 -5.80 -3.05 18.34
N MET A 75 -5.01 -3.13 17.26
CA MET A 75 -4.91 -2.06 16.26
C MET A 75 -6.27 -1.76 15.64
N GLU A 76 -6.94 -2.76 15.07
CA GLU A 76 -8.24 -2.56 14.39
C GLU A 76 -9.28 -1.94 15.33
N LYS A 77 -9.28 -2.33 16.61
CA LYS A 77 -10.20 -1.80 17.61
C LYS A 77 -9.89 -0.37 18.05
N ASN A 78 -8.63 0.06 18.06
CA ASN A 78 -8.24 1.31 18.72
C ASN A 78 -7.68 2.39 17.77
N ILE A 79 -7.40 2.07 16.51
CA ILE A 79 -6.70 2.97 15.58
C ILE A 79 -7.43 4.31 15.32
N TYR A 80 -8.76 4.35 15.49
CA TYR A 80 -9.54 5.59 15.33
C TYR A 80 -9.29 6.63 16.44
N GLN A 81 -8.65 6.21 17.54
CA GLN A 81 -8.42 7.03 18.73
C GLN A 81 -7.02 7.65 18.75
N VAL A 82 -6.16 7.32 17.79
CA VAL A 82 -4.78 7.86 17.71
C VAL A 82 -4.67 8.94 16.64
N THR A 83 -3.54 9.65 16.64
CA THR A 83 -3.26 10.62 15.57
C THR A 83 -3.00 9.92 14.23
N PRO A 84 -3.20 10.58 13.07
CA PRO A 84 -2.92 9.96 11.78
C PRO A 84 -1.48 9.48 11.61
N TYR A 85 -0.52 10.19 12.22
CA TYR A 85 0.88 9.77 12.24
C TYR A 85 1.11 8.49 13.06
N GLN A 86 0.48 8.38 14.24
CA GLN A 86 0.53 7.15 15.03
C GLN A 86 -0.18 5.99 14.32
N ALA A 87 -1.35 6.23 13.72
CA ALA A 87 -2.07 5.23 12.94
C ALA A 87 -1.22 4.71 11.78
N MET A 88 -0.53 5.61 11.06
CA MET A 88 0.46 5.25 10.05
C MET A 88 1.53 4.33 10.64
N LEU A 89 2.19 4.72 11.73
CA LEU A 89 3.24 3.91 12.34
C LEU A 89 2.73 2.54 12.80
N MET A 90 1.54 2.50 13.41
CA MET A 90 0.87 1.26 13.83
C MET A 90 0.65 0.32 12.65
N ALA A 91 0.07 0.82 11.55
CA ALA A 91 -0.18 0.03 10.34
C ALA A 91 1.11 -0.50 9.72
N LEU A 92 2.14 0.35 9.57
CA LEU A 92 3.41 -0.03 8.97
C LEU A 92 4.20 -1.01 9.85
N LYS A 93 4.16 -0.85 11.18
CA LYS A 93 4.81 -1.80 12.11
C LYS A 93 4.09 -3.14 12.14
N MET A 94 2.76 -3.16 12.03
CA MET A 94 1.99 -4.39 11.89
C MET A 94 2.36 -5.12 10.60
N GLU A 95 2.32 -4.43 9.46
CA GLU A 95 2.70 -5.01 8.16
C GLU A 95 4.14 -5.58 8.18
N ASN A 96 5.09 -4.88 8.81
CA ASN A 96 6.46 -5.38 8.94
C ASN A 96 6.52 -6.65 9.80
N ALA A 97 5.75 -6.72 10.89
CA ALA A 97 5.68 -7.91 11.74
C ALA A 97 5.03 -9.10 11.00
N GLU A 98 3.94 -8.86 10.25
CA GLU A 98 3.29 -9.86 9.41
C GLU A 98 4.27 -10.43 8.37
N ASN A 99 5.03 -9.58 7.67
CA ASN A 99 6.05 -10.02 6.73
C ASN A 99 7.18 -10.81 7.41
N ALA A 100 7.70 -10.33 8.54
CA ALA A 100 8.79 -11.00 9.26
C ALA A 100 8.41 -12.40 9.75
N ASN A 101 7.15 -12.61 10.11
CA ASN A 101 6.67 -13.89 10.62
C ASN A 101 6.05 -14.80 9.54
N LEU A 102 5.88 -14.30 8.31
CA LEU A 102 5.18 -15.02 7.23
C LEU A 102 5.82 -16.37 6.93
N GLU A 103 7.15 -16.42 6.83
CA GLU A 103 7.85 -17.66 6.52
C GLU A 103 7.66 -18.72 7.61
N THR A 104 7.77 -18.32 8.88
CA THR A 104 7.51 -19.23 10.02
C THR A 104 6.06 -19.75 10.01
N TRP A 105 5.10 -18.93 9.56
CA TRP A 105 3.73 -19.38 9.36
C TRP A 105 3.61 -20.35 8.19
N ASN A 106 4.22 -20.06 7.05
CA ASN A 106 4.24 -20.93 5.88
C ASN A 106 4.84 -22.31 6.16
N GLN A 107 5.90 -22.40 6.95
CA GLN A 107 6.48 -23.68 7.38
C GLN A 107 5.50 -24.59 8.13
N LYS A 108 4.48 -24.03 8.80
CA LYS A 108 3.41 -24.82 9.41
C LYS A 108 2.42 -25.34 8.37
N PHE A 109 2.17 -24.56 7.32
CA PHE A 109 1.27 -24.91 6.23
C PHE A 109 1.91 -25.91 5.26
N TYR A 110 3.22 -25.85 5.04
CA TYR A 110 3.95 -26.78 4.17
C TYR A 110 4.05 -28.21 4.69
N LYS A 111 3.69 -28.47 5.95
CA LYS A 111 3.65 -29.83 6.48
C LYS A 111 2.70 -30.70 5.67
N ASP A 112 3.18 -31.87 5.26
CA ASP A 112 2.44 -32.86 4.46
C ASP A 112 1.01 -33.13 4.92
N ASN A 113 0.80 -33.31 6.21
CA ASN A 113 -0.54 -33.57 6.76
C ASN A 113 -1.47 -32.36 6.62
N VAL A 114 -0.93 -31.15 6.70
CA VAL A 114 -1.68 -29.90 6.50
C VAL A 114 -2.00 -29.73 5.02
N GLN A 115 -1.03 -29.90 4.11
CA GLN A 115 -1.27 -29.84 2.66
C GLN A 115 -2.31 -30.86 2.19
N ARG A 116 -2.20 -32.12 2.63
CA ARG A 116 -3.21 -33.16 2.32
C ARG A 116 -4.60 -32.80 2.83
N SER A 117 -4.69 -32.16 4.00
CA SER A 117 -5.97 -31.73 4.55
C SER A 117 -6.54 -30.55 3.76
N LEU A 118 -5.71 -29.57 3.39
CA LEU A 118 -6.10 -28.44 2.55
C LEU A 118 -6.59 -28.91 1.18
N MET A 119 -5.88 -29.82 0.51
CA MET A 119 -6.31 -30.40 -0.77
C MET A 119 -7.69 -31.08 -0.70
N LYS A 120 -8.04 -31.68 0.43
CA LYS A 120 -9.36 -32.33 0.64
C LYS A 120 -10.47 -31.34 0.99
N LEU A 121 -10.15 -30.30 1.76
CA LEU A 121 -11.13 -29.38 2.34
C LEU A 121 -11.45 -28.18 1.44
N MET A 122 -10.43 -27.66 0.76
CA MET A 122 -10.52 -26.43 -0.04
C MET A 122 -11.38 -26.63 -1.28
N LYS A 123 -12.28 -25.66 -1.50
CA LYS A 123 -13.05 -25.47 -2.72
C LYS A 123 -12.82 -24.05 -3.25
N GLN A 124 -13.16 -23.83 -4.50
CA GLN A 124 -13.08 -22.49 -5.10
C GLN A 124 -13.87 -21.47 -4.25
N GLY A 125 -13.22 -20.35 -3.91
CA GLY A 125 -13.82 -19.29 -3.10
C GLY A 125 -13.70 -19.48 -1.58
N ASP A 126 -13.18 -20.62 -1.10
CA ASP A 126 -12.92 -20.80 0.31
C ASP A 126 -11.79 -19.90 0.83
N ASP A 127 -11.97 -19.42 2.05
CA ASP A 127 -10.95 -18.74 2.83
C ASP A 127 -10.64 -19.51 4.13
N LEU A 128 -9.75 -18.96 4.95
CA LEU A 128 -9.42 -19.56 6.25
C LEU A 128 -10.66 -19.66 7.17
N THR A 129 -11.61 -18.71 7.10
CA THR A 129 -12.85 -18.77 7.89
C THR A 129 -13.70 -19.98 7.48
N SER A 130 -13.83 -20.21 6.19
CA SER A 130 -14.53 -21.36 5.62
C SER A 130 -13.89 -22.68 6.07
N LEU A 131 -12.56 -22.76 6.02
CA LEU A 131 -11.81 -23.94 6.48
C LEU A 131 -11.97 -24.24 7.97
N ILE A 132 -11.95 -23.20 8.81
CA ILE A 132 -12.20 -23.30 10.27
C ILE A 132 -13.56 -23.96 10.53
N ASN A 133 -14.58 -23.61 9.74
CA ASN A 133 -15.93 -24.16 9.89
C ASN A 133 -16.07 -25.59 9.33
N LYS A 134 -15.28 -25.93 8.30
CA LYS A 134 -15.34 -27.24 7.61
C LYS A 134 -14.63 -28.37 8.35
N THR A 135 -13.62 -28.08 9.16
CA THR A 135 -12.83 -29.11 9.85
C THR A 135 -13.32 -29.36 11.29
N SER A 136 -13.38 -30.63 11.67
CA SER A 136 -13.56 -31.06 13.07
C SER A 136 -12.23 -31.27 13.80
N ASP A 137 -11.10 -31.31 13.07
CA ASP A 137 -9.76 -31.44 13.64
C ASP A 137 -9.39 -30.17 14.43
N LYS A 138 -9.19 -30.33 15.74
CA LYS A 138 -8.89 -29.22 16.66
C LYS A 138 -7.56 -28.54 16.34
N ASN A 139 -6.54 -29.28 15.89
CA ASN A 139 -5.23 -28.75 15.57
C ASN A 139 -5.26 -27.95 14.26
N LEU A 140 -5.92 -28.47 13.22
CA LEU A 140 -6.12 -27.72 11.97
C LEU A 140 -6.96 -26.47 12.19
N LYS A 141 -8.03 -26.57 12.98
CA LYS A 141 -8.86 -25.42 13.35
C LYS A 141 -8.04 -24.34 14.06
N ALA A 142 -7.20 -24.72 15.02
CA ALA A 142 -6.31 -23.80 15.71
C ALA A 142 -5.27 -23.17 14.76
N LEU A 143 -4.70 -23.95 13.83
CA LEU A 143 -3.74 -23.47 12.85
C LEU A 143 -4.37 -22.43 11.91
N PHE A 144 -5.53 -22.73 11.32
CA PHE A 144 -6.23 -21.83 10.41
C PHE A 144 -6.69 -20.56 11.11
N LYS A 145 -7.26 -20.69 12.32
CA LYS A 145 -7.63 -19.54 13.16
C LYS A 145 -6.41 -18.68 13.48
N GLY A 146 -5.31 -19.31 13.89
CA GLY A 146 -4.06 -18.61 14.20
C GLY A 146 -3.51 -17.82 13.01
N ALA A 147 -3.51 -18.40 11.81
CA ALA A 147 -3.07 -17.71 10.60
C ALA A 147 -3.98 -16.53 10.24
N ARG A 148 -5.30 -16.76 10.21
CA ARG A 148 -6.30 -15.72 9.91
C ARG A 148 -6.19 -14.55 10.88
N ASP A 149 -6.20 -14.86 12.17
CA ASP A 149 -6.17 -13.85 13.24
C ASP A 149 -4.80 -13.14 13.31
N SER A 150 -3.76 -13.70 12.70
CA SER A 150 -2.44 -13.07 12.56
C SER A 150 -2.32 -12.23 11.28
N GLY A 151 -3.38 -12.06 10.50
CA GLY A 151 -3.41 -11.16 9.33
C GLY A 151 -3.07 -11.83 8.00
N TYR A 152 -3.09 -13.16 7.94
CA TYR A 152 -2.82 -13.89 6.71
C TYR A 152 -4.08 -14.40 6.03
N ARG A 153 -3.97 -14.61 4.73
CA ARG A 153 -4.95 -15.35 3.92
C ARG A 153 -4.27 -16.47 3.17
N LEU A 154 -5.05 -17.51 2.88
CA LEU A 154 -4.59 -18.68 2.16
C LEU A 154 -4.69 -18.48 0.65
N GLU A 155 -3.72 -19.02 -0.05
CA GLU A 155 -3.60 -18.99 -1.50
C GLU A 155 -3.03 -20.32 -2.00
N THR A 156 -3.10 -20.53 -3.31
CA THR A 156 -2.55 -21.73 -3.96
C THR A 156 -1.87 -21.40 -5.27
N SER A 157 -0.80 -22.13 -5.59
CA SER A 157 -0.14 -22.16 -6.90
C SER A 157 0.38 -23.58 -7.10
N GLU A 158 0.20 -24.14 -8.29
CA GLU A 158 0.71 -25.48 -8.65
C GLU A 158 0.33 -26.59 -7.63
N GLY A 159 -0.87 -26.50 -7.06
CA GLY A 159 -1.36 -27.47 -6.06
C GLY A 159 -0.79 -27.32 -4.65
N MET A 160 0.11 -26.35 -4.41
CA MET A 160 0.65 -26.04 -3.10
C MET A 160 -0.08 -24.86 -2.47
N TYR A 161 -0.55 -25.05 -1.23
CA TYR A 161 -1.19 -24.02 -0.44
C TYR A 161 -0.19 -23.26 0.44
N TYR A 162 -0.26 -21.94 0.42
CA TYR A 162 0.61 -21.08 1.21
C TYR A 162 -0.13 -19.81 1.65
N LEU A 163 0.40 -19.16 2.67
CA LEU A 163 -0.10 -17.92 3.20
C LEU A 163 0.53 -16.73 2.49
N VAL A 164 -0.26 -15.67 2.38
CA VAL A 164 0.16 -14.31 2.03
C VAL A 164 -0.47 -13.33 3.02
N LEU A 165 0.01 -12.08 3.06
CA LEU A 165 -0.62 -11.02 3.84
C LEU A 165 -2.03 -10.72 3.30
N ASP A 166 -3.00 -10.53 4.20
CA ASP A 166 -4.35 -10.11 3.83
C ASP A 166 -4.45 -8.58 3.72
N TYR A 167 -3.85 -8.00 2.67
CA TYR A 167 -3.89 -6.55 2.43
C TYR A 167 -5.30 -5.94 2.39
N PRO A 168 -6.34 -6.58 1.82
CA PRO A 168 -7.72 -6.09 1.90
C PRO A 168 -8.18 -5.73 3.32
N ARG A 169 -7.68 -6.42 4.35
CA ARG A 169 -7.98 -6.13 5.75
C ARG A 169 -7.54 -4.73 6.19
N PHE A 170 -6.43 -4.21 5.63
CA PHE A 170 -5.95 -2.86 5.95
C PHE A 170 -6.90 -1.75 5.49
N GLN A 171 -7.90 -2.04 4.64
CA GLN A 171 -8.96 -1.09 4.30
C GLN A 171 -9.74 -0.61 5.53
N LYS A 172 -9.84 -1.43 6.59
CA LYS A 172 -10.46 -1.03 7.87
C LYS A 172 -9.72 0.11 8.56
N VAL A 173 -8.39 0.17 8.41
CA VAL A 173 -7.55 1.18 9.06
C VAL A 173 -7.22 2.35 8.14
N ARG A 174 -7.45 2.20 6.83
CA ARG A 174 -7.20 3.21 5.80
C ARG A 174 -7.72 4.61 6.17
N PRO A 175 -8.94 4.83 6.72
CA PRO A 175 -9.42 6.19 7.01
C PRO A 175 -8.53 6.97 7.98
N TYR A 176 -7.81 6.25 8.86
CA TYR A 176 -7.09 6.83 9.99
C TYR A 176 -5.62 7.14 9.72
N VAL A 177 -5.03 6.59 8.64
CA VAL A 177 -3.61 6.80 8.32
C VAL A 177 -3.37 8.05 7.46
N THR A 178 -2.10 8.41 7.25
CA THR A 178 -1.69 9.49 6.36
C THR A 178 -2.07 9.22 4.90
N ASN A 179 -2.17 10.27 4.08
CA ASN A 179 -2.66 10.15 2.69
C ASN A 179 -1.77 9.27 1.80
N ASP A 180 -0.45 9.28 2.02
CA ASP A 180 0.45 8.37 1.32
C ASP A 180 0.13 6.92 1.70
N ILE A 181 -0.02 6.60 2.99
CA ILE A 181 -0.33 5.22 3.39
C ILE A 181 -1.76 4.80 2.98
N LYS A 182 -2.71 5.73 2.87
CA LYS A 182 -4.01 5.45 2.24
C LYS A 182 -3.84 4.94 0.81
N SER A 183 -3.08 5.66 -0.01
CA SER A 183 -2.82 5.30 -1.39
C SER A 183 -2.02 3.99 -1.49
N TYR A 184 -1.05 3.78 -0.61
CA TYR A 184 -0.31 2.52 -0.52
C TYR A 184 -1.22 1.32 -0.20
N ILE A 185 -2.11 1.44 0.78
CA ILE A 185 -3.09 0.40 1.12
C ILE A 185 -3.97 0.06 -0.08
N ASP A 186 -4.39 1.06 -0.86
CA ASP A 186 -5.19 0.83 -2.07
C ASP A 186 -4.44 0.05 -3.14
N ILE A 187 -3.18 0.42 -3.39
CA ILE A 187 -2.29 -0.29 -4.32
C ILE A 187 -2.16 -1.75 -3.88
N MET A 188 -1.72 -2.00 -2.64
CA MET A 188 -1.48 -3.36 -2.17
C MET A 188 -2.76 -4.19 -2.05
N THR A 189 -3.91 -3.55 -1.79
CA THR A 189 -5.22 -4.21 -1.85
C THR A 189 -5.52 -4.70 -3.26
N ALA A 190 -5.27 -3.88 -4.29
CA ALA A 190 -5.47 -4.28 -5.69
C ALA A 190 -4.53 -5.43 -6.09
N GLU A 191 -3.24 -5.33 -5.73
CA GLU A 191 -2.24 -6.39 -5.95
C GLU A 191 -2.67 -7.73 -5.36
N THR A 192 -3.26 -7.70 -4.16
CA THR A 192 -3.60 -8.91 -3.41
C THR A 192 -4.95 -9.50 -3.80
N LYS A 193 -5.98 -8.68 -4.05
CA LYS A 193 -7.31 -9.17 -4.46
C LYS A 193 -7.25 -9.86 -5.81
N ASN A 194 -6.51 -9.24 -6.75
CA ASN A 194 -6.39 -9.69 -8.11
C ASN A 194 -4.90 -9.79 -8.42
N ARG A 195 -4.30 -10.94 -8.12
CA ARG A 195 -2.88 -11.19 -8.43
C ARG A 195 -2.64 -10.91 -9.91
N PHE A 196 -1.55 -10.21 -10.21
CA PHE A 196 -1.25 -9.88 -11.60
C PHE A 196 -0.67 -11.06 -12.37
N ALA A 197 -0.04 -12.01 -11.67
CA ALA A 197 0.60 -13.17 -12.26
C ALA A 197 0.39 -14.44 -11.44
N ASN A 198 0.37 -15.57 -12.14
CA ASN A 198 0.38 -16.91 -11.59
C ASN A 198 1.12 -17.83 -12.59
N ASP A 199 2.01 -18.70 -12.11
CA ASP A 199 2.84 -19.55 -12.96
C ASP A 199 3.44 -18.79 -14.16
N ALA A 200 4.15 -17.69 -13.87
CA ALA A 200 4.75 -16.79 -14.86
C ALA A 200 3.84 -16.32 -16.02
N ALA A 201 2.51 -16.39 -15.84
CA ALA A 201 1.49 -15.94 -16.79
C ALA A 201 0.71 -14.78 -16.19
N LEU A 202 0.32 -13.81 -17.02
CA LEU A 202 -0.57 -12.73 -16.61
C LEU A 202 -1.94 -13.30 -16.25
N SER A 203 -2.38 -13.04 -15.02
CA SER A 203 -3.72 -13.37 -14.54
C SER A 203 -4.70 -12.19 -14.67
N ILE A 204 -4.22 -11.03 -15.11
CA ILE A 204 -5.00 -9.82 -15.35
C ILE A 204 -4.83 -9.34 -16.80
N SER A 205 -5.78 -8.56 -17.29
CA SER A 205 -5.67 -7.93 -18.62
C SER A 205 -4.54 -6.90 -18.68
N MET A 206 -4.00 -6.67 -19.89
CA MET A 206 -3.03 -5.60 -20.12
C MET A 206 -3.58 -4.22 -19.73
N THR A 207 -4.89 -3.98 -19.88
CA THR A 207 -5.53 -2.74 -19.41
C THR A 207 -5.41 -2.55 -17.89
N GLU A 208 -5.55 -3.62 -17.11
CA GLU A 208 -5.36 -3.55 -15.66
C GLU A 208 -3.87 -3.38 -15.29
N VAL A 209 -2.94 -4.00 -16.04
CA VAL A 209 -1.48 -3.76 -15.89
C VAL A 209 -1.16 -2.26 -16.04
N ILE A 210 -1.63 -1.64 -17.13
CA ILE A 210 -1.44 -0.20 -17.41
C ILE A 210 -2.02 0.65 -16.28
N LYS A 211 -3.25 0.37 -15.86
CA LYS A 211 -3.93 1.11 -14.78
C LYS A 211 -3.15 1.05 -13.47
N ARG A 212 -2.62 -0.12 -13.11
CA ARG A 212 -1.77 -0.28 -11.92
C ARG A 212 -0.46 0.48 -12.06
N ALA A 213 0.21 0.39 -13.21
CA ALA A 213 1.43 1.15 -13.48
C ALA A 213 1.22 2.67 -13.31
N GLN A 214 0.13 3.22 -13.85
CA GLN A 214 -0.20 4.64 -13.70
C GLN A 214 -0.55 5.02 -12.26
N THR A 215 -1.23 4.14 -11.52
CA THR A 215 -1.53 4.34 -10.09
C THR A 215 -0.23 4.39 -9.27
N GLN A 216 0.70 3.50 -9.56
CA GLN A 216 2.01 3.43 -8.89
C GLN A 216 2.90 4.64 -9.28
N GLU A 217 2.89 5.07 -10.55
CA GLU A 217 3.54 6.31 -10.99
C GLU A 217 3.01 7.53 -10.22
N ALA A 218 1.69 7.67 -10.11
CA ALA A 218 1.05 8.76 -9.40
C ALA A 218 1.45 8.78 -7.92
N PHE A 219 1.54 7.61 -7.28
CA PHE A 219 2.03 7.49 -5.91
C PHE A 219 3.47 8.00 -5.79
N VAL A 220 4.39 7.51 -6.64
CA VAL A 220 5.82 7.87 -6.57
C VAL A 220 6.02 9.37 -6.78
N LYS A 221 5.23 9.98 -7.67
CA LYS A 221 5.26 11.43 -7.93
C LYS A 221 4.68 12.25 -6.77
N SER A 222 3.56 11.81 -6.18
CA SER A 222 2.84 12.56 -5.15
C SER A 222 3.47 12.40 -3.76
N TYR A 223 4.12 11.28 -3.50
CA TYR A 223 4.66 10.92 -2.19
C TYR A 223 6.13 10.48 -2.25
N PRO A 224 7.05 11.32 -2.77
CA PRO A 224 8.45 10.95 -2.94
C PRO A 224 9.20 10.71 -1.61
N LYS A 225 8.62 11.16 -0.48
CA LYS A 225 9.16 11.00 0.87
C LYS A 225 8.41 9.95 1.70
N SER A 226 7.46 9.21 1.11
CA SER A 226 6.74 8.16 1.83
C SER A 226 7.69 7.04 2.26
N ASN A 227 7.44 6.44 3.43
CA ASN A 227 8.13 5.22 3.87
C ASN A 227 7.95 4.03 2.91
N ARG A 228 6.97 4.09 1.99
CA ARG A 228 6.67 3.04 1.02
C ARG A 228 7.08 3.38 -0.43
N VAL A 229 7.73 4.52 -0.66
CA VAL A 229 8.11 4.96 -2.02
C VAL A 229 9.00 3.97 -2.75
N THR A 230 9.99 3.39 -2.07
CA THR A 230 10.90 2.40 -2.68
C THR A 230 10.15 1.16 -3.15
N GLN A 231 9.23 0.66 -2.33
CA GLN A 231 8.43 -0.52 -2.64
C GLN A 231 7.47 -0.27 -3.81
N VAL A 232 6.74 0.86 -3.80
CA VAL A 232 5.83 1.21 -4.90
C VAL A 232 6.60 1.52 -6.18
N LYS A 233 7.81 2.10 -6.08
CA LYS A 233 8.69 2.28 -7.24
C LYS A 233 9.13 0.95 -7.82
N ALA A 234 9.43 -0.07 -7.01
CA ALA A 234 9.74 -1.41 -7.50
C ALA A 234 8.57 -2.05 -8.23
N LEU A 235 7.34 -1.93 -7.70
CA LEU A 235 6.12 -2.34 -8.41
C LEU A 235 5.98 -1.58 -9.74
N TYR A 236 6.12 -0.26 -9.73
CA TYR A 236 6.07 0.55 -10.95
C TYR A 236 7.04 0.06 -12.03
N GLN A 237 8.30 -0.23 -11.66
CA GLN A 237 9.29 -0.74 -12.60
C GLN A 237 8.95 -2.15 -13.12
N LEU A 238 8.43 -3.03 -12.25
CA LEU A 238 7.93 -4.34 -12.65
C LEU A 238 6.80 -4.21 -13.67
N TYR A 239 5.79 -3.40 -13.39
CA TYR A 239 4.65 -3.20 -14.28
C TYR A 239 5.04 -2.50 -15.58
N LEU A 240 6.01 -1.58 -15.56
CA LEU A 240 6.59 -1.00 -16.76
C LEU A 240 7.30 -2.06 -17.62
N SER A 241 8.08 -2.96 -17.00
CA SER A 241 8.71 -4.08 -17.70
C SER A 241 7.67 -5.03 -18.30
N VAL A 242 6.67 -5.44 -17.53
CA VAL A 242 5.57 -6.30 -17.99
C VAL A 242 4.81 -5.66 -19.15
N SER A 243 4.63 -4.34 -19.14
CA SER A 243 3.96 -3.62 -20.24
C SER A 243 4.73 -3.65 -21.56
N MET A 244 6.02 -3.99 -21.57
CA MET A 244 6.85 -4.05 -22.79
C MET A 244 7.39 -5.45 -23.10
N ASN A 245 7.56 -6.31 -22.09
CA ASN A 245 8.09 -7.67 -22.23
C ASN A 245 7.01 -8.75 -22.08
N GLY A 246 5.91 -8.46 -21.38
CA GLY A 246 5.00 -9.48 -20.87
C GLY A 246 5.65 -10.31 -19.77
N LEU A 247 5.19 -11.55 -19.60
CA LEU A 247 5.78 -12.57 -18.72
C LEU A 247 6.11 -13.83 -19.53
N ASN A 248 6.84 -14.79 -18.97
CA ASN A 248 7.29 -15.96 -19.72
C ASN A 248 6.14 -16.75 -20.37
N ASN A 249 5.06 -17.02 -19.63
CA ASN A 249 3.94 -17.82 -20.13
C ASN A 249 2.86 -16.94 -20.81
N THR A 250 3.03 -15.62 -20.82
CA THR A 250 2.20 -14.65 -21.55
C THR A 250 3.10 -13.54 -22.10
N PRO A 251 3.98 -13.85 -23.07
CA PRO A 251 4.98 -12.91 -23.53
C PRO A 251 4.32 -11.79 -24.35
N MET A 252 4.91 -10.60 -24.33
CA MET A 252 4.45 -9.50 -25.19
C MET A 252 4.71 -9.80 -26.67
N PHE A 253 5.74 -10.58 -26.97
CA PHE A 253 6.09 -11.00 -28.32
C PHE A 253 6.09 -12.51 -28.39
N ASP A 254 5.42 -13.04 -29.41
CA ASP A 254 5.40 -14.47 -29.70
C ASP A 254 6.82 -15.03 -29.84
N TYR A 255 7.05 -16.23 -29.30
CA TYR A 255 8.39 -16.78 -29.21
C TYR A 255 8.97 -17.13 -30.58
N ASP A 256 8.15 -17.56 -31.53
CA ASP A 256 8.61 -18.02 -32.84
C ASP A 256 8.61 -16.88 -33.86
N SER A 257 7.44 -16.28 -34.09
CA SER A 257 7.25 -15.22 -35.07
C SER A 257 7.83 -13.87 -34.65
N LYS A 258 8.14 -13.70 -33.35
CA LYS A 258 8.57 -12.43 -32.75
C LYS A 258 7.55 -11.31 -32.90
N LYS A 259 6.31 -11.62 -33.29
CA LYS A 259 5.24 -10.63 -33.44
C LYS A 259 4.66 -10.23 -32.09
N ILE A 260 4.37 -8.94 -31.94
CA ILE A 260 3.71 -8.42 -30.72
C ILE A 260 2.29 -8.99 -30.60
N ASP A 261 1.87 -9.29 -29.38
CA ASP A 261 0.49 -9.67 -29.11
C ASP A 261 -0.46 -8.51 -29.48
N PRO A 262 -1.40 -8.71 -30.41
CA PRO A 262 -2.22 -7.62 -30.94
C PRO A 262 -3.18 -7.05 -29.89
N LYS A 263 -3.63 -7.86 -28.91
CA LYS A 263 -4.54 -7.39 -27.86
C LYS A 263 -3.79 -6.51 -26.85
N ALA A 264 -2.58 -6.89 -26.47
CA ALA A 264 -1.71 -6.12 -25.60
C ALA A 264 -1.30 -4.81 -26.27
N LYS A 265 -0.89 -4.85 -27.54
CA LYS A 265 -0.60 -3.65 -28.34
C LYS A 265 -1.79 -2.68 -28.36
N ALA A 266 -2.99 -3.17 -28.71
CA ALA A 266 -4.19 -2.35 -28.75
C ALA A 266 -4.51 -1.70 -27.39
N ALA A 267 -4.27 -2.41 -26.28
CA ALA A 267 -4.45 -1.85 -24.94
C ALA A 267 -3.46 -0.71 -24.65
N LEU A 268 -2.19 -0.86 -25.05
CA LEU A 268 -1.18 0.20 -24.92
C LEU A 268 -1.49 1.42 -25.78
N GLU A 269 -1.89 1.20 -27.04
CA GLU A 269 -2.30 2.27 -27.96
C GLU A 269 -3.48 3.06 -27.38
N ALA A 270 -4.52 2.34 -26.92
CA ALA A 270 -5.67 2.97 -26.28
C ALA A 270 -5.28 3.78 -25.03
N ALA A 271 -4.32 3.31 -24.24
CA ALA A 271 -3.85 4.03 -23.07
C ALA A 271 -3.08 5.31 -23.44
N VAL A 272 -2.24 5.26 -24.47
CA VAL A 272 -1.51 6.43 -24.99
C VAL A 272 -2.47 7.46 -25.59
N SER A 273 -3.46 7.03 -26.38
CA SER A 273 -4.44 7.92 -27.01
C SER A 273 -5.38 8.61 -26.01
N LYS A 274 -5.77 7.91 -24.94
CA LYS A 274 -6.66 8.47 -23.90
C LYS A 274 -5.93 9.27 -22.83
N GLY A 275 -4.64 9.01 -22.65
CA GLY A 275 -3.82 9.62 -21.62
C GLY A 275 -3.02 10.84 -22.11
N ASN A 276 -2.10 11.30 -21.27
CA ASN A 276 -1.21 12.41 -21.61
C ASN A 276 0.27 12.01 -21.40
N PRO A 277 0.99 11.62 -22.46
CA PRO A 277 2.42 11.29 -22.42
C PRO A 277 3.34 12.46 -22.03
N VAL A 278 2.87 13.70 -22.05
CA VAL A 278 3.65 14.85 -21.57
C VAL A 278 3.77 14.83 -20.04
N THR A 279 2.70 14.43 -19.35
CA THR A 279 2.62 14.47 -17.89
C THR A 279 2.87 13.12 -17.20
N SER A 280 2.77 12.01 -17.95
CA SER A 280 3.02 10.65 -17.49
C SER A 280 4.30 10.10 -18.14
N GLY A 281 5.32 9.84 -17.32
CA GLY A 281 6.56 9.23 -17.74
C GLY A 281 6.39 7.76 -18.14
N TYR A 282 5.40 7.07 -17.60
CA TYR A 282 4.96 5.74 -18.05
C TYR A 282 4.44 5.81 -19.48
N LEU A 283 3.42 6.63 -19.75
CA LEU A 283 2.83 6.74 -21.09
C LEU A 283 3.82 7.28 -22.12
N LYS A 284 4.75 8.14 -21.72
CA LYS A 284 5.86 8.58 -22.59
C LYS A 284 6.71 7.41 -23.08
N ARG A 285 7.06 6.48 -22.18
CA ARG A 285 7.84 5.27 -22.51
C ARG A 285 7.02 4.30 -23.34
N ILE A 286 5.75 4.10 -23.01
CA ILE A 286 4.85 3.24 -23.80
C ILE A 286 4.66 3.80 -25.22
N LYS A 287 4.50 5.12 -25.37
CA LYS A 287 4.43 5.75 -26.69
C LYS A 287 5.69 5.48 -27.51
N GLY A 288 6.87 5.71 -26.96
CA GLY A 288 8.12 5.46 -27.69
C GLY A 288 8.31 3.98 -28.01
N PHE A 289 7.89 3.07 -27.14
CA PHE A 289 7.88 1.62 -27.41
C PHE A 289 7.00 1.30 -28.63
N LEU A 290 5.77 1.81 -28.66
CA LEU A 290 4.85 1.63 -29.78
C LEU A 290 5.40 2.24 -31.08
N ASP A 291 6.01 3.43 -31.01
CA ASP A 291 6.63 4.07 -32.18
C ASP A 291 7.72 3.16 -32.79
N VAL A 292 8.61 2.57 -31.97
CA VAL A 292 9.68 1.69 -32.44
C VAL A 292 9.14 0.35 -32.94
N VAL A 293 8.15 -0.24 -32.26
CA VAL A 293 7.49 -1.49 -32.68
C VAL A 293 6.80 -1.31 -34.04
N ASN A 294 6.06 -0.22 -34.23
CA ASN A 294 5.38 0.09 -35.48
C ASN A 294 6.36 0.26 -36.64
N LYS A 295 7.48 0.98 -36.41
CA LYS A 295 8.57 1.12 -37.39
C LYS A 295 9.18 -0.24 -37.78
N ASN A 296 9.16 -1.21 -36.88
CA ASN A 296 9.71 -2.55 -37.07
C ASN A 296 8.64 -3.59 -37.46
N ASN A 297 7.53 -3.14 -38.06
CA ASN A 297 6.44 -4.00 -38.55
C ASN A 297 5.95 -4.98 -37.49
N ASP A 298 5.76 -4.50 -36.25
CA ASP A 298 5.25 -5.28 -35.12
C ASP A 298 6.13 -6.46 -34.69
N THR A 299 7.43 -6.39 -35.01
CA THR A 299 8.39 -7.47 -34.75
C THR A 299 9.40 -7.08 -33.69
N LEU A 300 9.72 -7.98 -32.76
CA LEU A 300 10.81 -7.81 -31.81
C LEU A 300 12.18 -7.91 -32.52
N THR A 301 12.66 -6.78 -33.03
CA THR A 301 14.00 -6.64 -33.62
C THR A 301 15.04 -6.21 -32.57
N PRO A 302 16.34 -6.21 -32.89
CA PRO A 302 17.36 -5.62 -32.02
C PRO A 302 17.09 -4.15 -31.66
N GLU A 303 16.50 -3.36 -32.56
CA GLU A 303 16.11 -1.96 -32.29
C GLU A 303 15.01 -1.88 -31.22
N VAL A 304 13.96 -2.70 -31.36
CA VAL A 304 12.88 -2.80 -30.34
C VAL A 304 13.45 -3.24 -29.00
N ARG A 305 14.30 -4.29 -28.99
CA ARG A 305 14.95 -4.77 -27.76
C ARG A 305 15.82 -3.69 -27.10
N ALA A 306 16.57 -2.93 -27.89
CA ALA A 306 17.38 -1.83 -27.38
C ALA A 306 16.52 -0.73 -26.75
N TYR A 307 15.37 -0.39 -27.36
CA TYR A 307 14.42 0.55 -26.77
C TYR A 307 13.92 0.06 -25.41
N ILE A 308 13.43 -1.19 -25.33
CA ILE A 308 12.93 -1.78 -24.07
C ILE A 308 14.00 -1.68 -22.98
N ASN A 309 15.23 -2.10 -23.28
CA ASN A 309 16.34 -2.07 -22.32
C ASN A 309 16.69 -0.65 -21.87
N SER A 310 16.56 0.34 -22.75
CA SER A 310 16.79 1.75 -22.40
C SER A 310 15.64 2.34 -21.58
N ALA A 311 14.39 1.96 -21.86
CA ALA A 311 13.21 2.49 -21.19
C ALA A 311 13.08 2.01 -19.73
N LEU A 312 13.73 0.89 -19.40
CA LEU A 312 13.74 0.25 -18.08
C LEU A 312 14.93 0.65 -17.18
N LYS A 313 15.84 1.49 -17.68
CA LYS A 313 16.89 2.11 -16.87
C LYS A 313 16.38 3.39 -16.21
#